data_AF-A0A851HH75-F1
#
_entry.id   AF-A0A851HH75-F1
#
_cell.length_a   1.000
_cell.length_b   1.000
_cell.length_c   1.000
_cell.angle_alpha   90.00
_cell.angle_beta   90.00
_cell.angle_gamma   90.00
#
_symmetry.space_group_name_H-M   'P 1'
#
loop_
_entity.id
_entity.type
_entity.pdbx_description
1 polymer ?
#
loop_
_entity_poly.entity_id
_entity_poly.type
_entity_poly.pdbx_seq_one_letter_code
_entity_poly.pdbx_strand_id
1 'polypeptide(L)'
;MPNVDEDTSTMTGPVHPTFGPPRTPARKPRVDAVLAESTDLAQSALMDFADEMEIGDHIGVTADDERLVTHRFASRVRGYRGWEFFATLARAPRSKVITVCETGMLPGDEAMLAPAWVPWMDRASEEERIRLDAIAAGEDPAKALEAAGYGAPETEEAPAEQQQQAPEDEQGEKSKQARRDAKRRRAKKKAASQKKNKKSGGNKVSKASKSKK
;
A
#
# COMPACT_ATOMS: atom_id res chain seq x y z
N MET A 1 19.01 -34.04 28.83
CA MET A 1 18.47 -32.83 28.20
C MET A 1 18.66 -31.70 29.18
N PRO A 2 19.48 -30.68 28.90
CA PRO A 2 19.65 -29.58 29.84
C PRO A 2 18.40 -28.68 29.83
N ASN A 3 18.03 -28.27 31.03
CA ASN A 3 16.85 -27.50 31.41
C ASN A 3 16.89 -26.09 30.78
N VAL A 4 15.78 -25.64 30.20
CA VAL A 4 15.63 -24.31 29.56
C VAL A 4 14.68 -23.46 30.41
N ASP A 5 14.98 -23.35 31.69
CA ASP A 5 14.28 -22.44 32.60
C ASP A 5 15.34 -21.61 33.33
N GLU A 6 15.05 -20.32 33.45
CA GLU A 6 15.85 -19.23 34.03
C GLU A 6 16.94 -18.61 33.13
N ASP A 7 16.54 -17.75 32.19
CA ASP A 7 17.17 -16.42 32.10
C ASP A 7 16.23 -15.39 31.43
N THR A 8 15.08 -15.11 32.07
CA THR A 8 14.25 -13.94 31.73
C THR A 8 14.15 -13.02 32.94
N SER A 9 15.30 -12.77 33.58
CA SER A 9 15.39 -11.82 34.68
C SER A 9 15.61 -10.41 34.13
N THR A 10 14.53 -9.62 34.15
CA THR A 10 14.50 -8.16 34.39
C THR A 10 15.74 -7.35 33.99
N MET A 11 15.82 -6.91 32.73
CA MET A 11 16.61 -5.73 32.34
C MET A 11 15.67 -4.53 32.15
N THR A 12 15.13 -4.02 33.27
CA THR A 12 14.40 -2.73 33.32
C THR A 12 15.39 -1.57 33.48
N GLY A 13 16.39 -1.51 32.60
CA GLY A 13 17.33 -0.40 32.50
C GLY A 13 17.27 0.19 31.10
N PRO A 14 17.39 1.53 30.92
CA PRO A 14 17.49 2.10 29.60
C PRO A 14 18.74 1.55 28.90
N VAL A 15 18.53 0.72 27.89
CA VAL A 15 19.59 0.33 26.95
C VAL A 15 19.96 1.58 26.17
N HIS A 16 21.02 2.24 26.60
CA HIS A 16 21.60 3.35 25.86
C HIS A 16 22.42 2.75 24.71
N PRO A 17 22.04 2.98 23.44
CA PRO A 17 22.92 2.61 22.34
C PRO A 17 24.25 3.36 22.51
N THR A 18 25.33 2.62 22.75
CA THR A 18 26.68 3.18 22.73
C THR A 18 27.05 3.45 21.29
N PHE A 19 26.69 4.63 20.79
CA PHE A 19 27.30 5.16 19.58
C PHE A 19 28.78 5.38 19.87
N GLY A 20 29.64 5.10 18.88
CA GLY A 20 31.08 5.33 19.00
C GLY A 20 31.42 6.76 19.39
N PRO A 21 32.72 7.08 19.59
CA PRO A 21 33.15 8.40 20.01
C PRO A 21 32.51 9.49 19.12
N PRO A 22 32.06 10.61 19.72
CA PRO A 22 31.33 11.64 19.00
C PRO A 22 32.19 12.15 17.84
N ARG A 23 31.62 12.14 16.63
CA ARG A 23 32.30 12.67 15.44
C ARG A 23 32.33 14.20 15.52
N THR A 24 33.47 14.80 15.19
CA THR A 24 33.59 16.25 15.05
C THR A 24 32.61 16.74 13.98
N PRO A 25 31.80 17.78 14.24
CA PRO A 25 30.85 18.28 13.26
C PRO A 25 31.56 18.77 12.00
N ALA A 26 31.11 18.31 10.84
CA ALA A 26 31.58 18.80 9.55
C ALA A 26 31.09 20.24 9.31
N ARG A 27 31.76 20.96 8.42
CA ARG A 27 31.27 22.29 7.98
C ARG A 27 29.94 22.14 7.26
N LYS A 28 29.07 23.15 7.37
CA LYS A 28 27.84 23.21 6.57
C LYS A 28 28.19 23.10 5.08
N PRO A 29 27.54 22.18 4.34
CA PRO A 29 27.77 22.04 2.91
C PRO A 29 27.31 23.30 2.18
N ARG A 30 27.99 23.61 1.06
CA ARG A 30 27.59 24.70 0.17
C ARG A 30 26.58 24.17 -0.84
N VAL A 31 25.54 24.96 -1.11
CA VAL A 31 24.58 24.65 -2.16
C VAL A 31 25.29 24.61 -3.51
N ASP A 32 25.14 23.50 -4.21
CA ASP A 32 25.64 23.33 -5.57
C ASP A 32 24.69 24.03 -6.53
N ALA A 33 25.19 25.04 -7.26
CA ALA A 33 24.35 25.88 -8.12
C ALA A 33 23.65 25.09 -9.23
N VAL A 34 24.32 24.10 -9.82
CA VAL A 34 23.74 23.28 -10.90
C VAL A 34 22.59 22.44 -10.37
N LEU A 35 22.76 21.84 -9.18
CA LEU A 35 21.67 21.11 -8.54
C LEU A 35 20.53 22.05 -8.16
N ALA A 36 20.82 23.20 -7.54
CA ALA A 36 19.82 24.17 -7.13
C ALA A 36 18.97 24.73 -8.28
N GLU A 37 19.57 24.87 -9.47
CA GLU A 37 18.86 25.32 -10.67
C GLU A 37 18.02 24.21 -11.33
N SER A 38 18.22 22.94 -10.94
CA SER A 38 17.58 21.77 -11.56
C SER A 38 16.18 21.46 -11.00
N THR A 39 15.38 22.52 -10.80
CA THR A 39 14.03 22.41 -10.25
C THR A 39 13.10 21.56 -11.14
N ASP A 40 13.22 21.68 -12.45
CA ASP A 40 12.40 20.92 -13.41
C ASP A 40 12.67 19.40 -13.30
N LEU A 41 13.93 19.01 -13.11
CA LEU A 41 14.30 17.60 -12.90
C LEU A 41 13.75 17.09 -11.57
N ALA A 42 13.85 17.88 -10.51
CA ALA A 42 13.29 17.55 -9.20
C ALA A 42 11.76 17.39 -9.26
N GLN A 43 11.05 18.30 -9.94
CA GLN A 43 9.61 18.22 -10.12
C GLN A 43 9.22 17.01 -10.98
N SER A 44 9.93 16.75 -12.08
CA SER A 44 9.70 15.58 -12.92
C SER A 44 9.89 14.27 -12.16
N ALA A 45 10.81 14.19 -11.21
CA ALA A 45 11.04 12.99 -10.41
C ALA A 45 9.87 12.70 -9.43
N LEU A 46 9.16 13.73 -8.99
CA LEU A 46 7.97 13.58 -8.13
C LEU A 46 6.76 13.04 -8.90
N MET A 47 6.70 13.27 -10.21
CA MET A 47 5.62 12.81 -11.08
C MET A 47 5.55 11.28 -11.24
N ASP A 48 6.56 10.55 -10.77
CA ASP A 48 6.54 9.08 -10.74
C ASP A 48 5.47 8.52 -9.79
N PHE A 49 5.02 9.31 -8.79
CA PHE A 49 4.02 8.86 -7.81
C PHE A 49 2.95 9.90 -7.43
N ALA A 50 3.08 11.15 -7.86
CA ALA A 50 2.10 12.21 -7.61
C ALA A 50 1.64 12.86 -8.92
N ASP A 51 0.39 13.31 -8.98
CA ASP A 51 -0.09 14.05 -10.16
C ASP A 51 0.56 15.44 -10.22
N GLU A 52 0.80 15.95 -11.44
CA GLU A 52 1.39 17.30 -11.63
C GLU A 52 0.60 18.40 -10.91
N MET A 53 -0.73 18.28 -10.86
CA MET A 53 -1.61 19.23 -10.17
C MET A 53 -1.50 19.17 -8.64
N GLU A 54 -1.02 18.04 -8.10
CA GLU A 54 -0.81 17.84 -6.67
C GLU A 54 0.53 18.42 -6.20
N ILE A 55 1.51 18.51 -7.10
CA ILE A 55 2.81 19.12 -6.81
C ILE A 55 2.65 20.64 -6.91
N GLY A 56 2.83 21.31 -5.79
CA GLY A 56 2.69 22.75 -5.65
C GLY A 56 3.96 23.52 -6.00
N ASP A 57 4.01 24.76 -5.54
CA ASP A 57 5.09 25.68 -5.85
C ASP A 57 6.40 25.22 -5.17
N HIS A 58 7.53 25.46 -5.83
CA HIS A 58 8.84 25.19 -5.27
C HIS A 58 9.12 26.12 -4.09
N ILE A 59 9.33 25.55 -2.91
CA ILE A 59 9.50 26.28 -1.64
C ILE A 59 10.96 26.65 -1.42
N GLY A 60 11.88 25.76 -1.77
CA GLY A 60 13.29 26.02 -1.56
C GLY A 60 14.19 24.80 -1.73
N VAL A 61 15.47 25.07 -1.49
CA VAL A 61 16.57 24.15 -1.74
C VAL A 61 17.47 24.11 -0.52
N THR A 62 17.81 22.91 -0.05
CA THR A 62 18.74 22.70 1.06
C THR A 62 19.92 21.86 0.60
N ALA A 63 21.14 22.23 1.00
CA ALA A 63 22.32 21.39 0.79
C ALA A 63 22.45 20.39 1.94
N ASP A 64 22.39 19.11 1.63
CA ASP A 64 22.52 18.04 2.62
C ASP A 64 23.98 17.59 2.75
N ASP A 65 24.73 17.62 1.64
CA ASP A 65 26.18 17.36 1.60
C ASP A 65 26.83 17.97 0.32
N GLU A 66 28.13 17.73 0.10
CA GLU A 66 28.81 18.11 -1.12
C GLU A 66 28.12 17.47 -2.34
N ARG A 67 27.62 18.31 -3.26
CA ARG A 67 26.91 17.87 -4.48
C ARG A 67 25.69 16.99 -4.17
N LEU A 68 25.03 17.25 -3.04
CA LEU A 68 23.78 16.62 -2.63
C LEU A 68 22.82 17.70 -2.13
N VAL A 69 21.65 17.79 -2.76
CA VAL A 69 20.70 18.88 -2.55
C VAL A 69 19.28 18.33 -2.55
N THR A 70 18.46 18.75 -1.58
CA THR A 70 17.03 18.46 -1.52
C THR A 70 16.22 19.68 -1.96
N HIS A 71 15.38 19.48 -2.98
CA HIS A 71 14.33 20.42 -3.38
C HIS A 71 13.04 20.14 -2.62
N ARG A 72 12.34 21.18 -2.18
CA ARG A 72 11.04 21.07 -1.51
C ARG A 72 9.95 21.79 -2.31
N PHE A 73 8.77 21.17 -2.40
CA PHE A 73 7.60 21.70 -3.09
C PHE A 73 6.38 21.61 -2.17
N ALA A 74 5.48 22.59 -2.24
CA ALA A 74 4.25 22.55 -1.47
C ALA A 74 3.37 21.36 -1.90
N SER A 75 2.67 20.70 -0.97
CA SER A 75 1.67 19.71 -1.34
C SER A 75 0.30 20.36 -1.59
N ARG A 76 -0.35 19.98 -2.69
CA ARG A 76 -1.75 20.28 -2.99
C ARG A 76 -2.64 19.03 -2.88
N VAL A 77 -2.11 17.91 -2.38
CA VAL A 77 -2.89 16.67 -2.19
C VAL A 77 -3.95 16.90 -1.11
N ARG A 78 -5.19 16.52 -1.40
CA ARG A 78 -6.30 16.66 -0.46
C ARG A 78 -6.05 15.82 0.80
N GLY A 79 -6.06 16.45 1.97
CA GLY A 79 -5.77 15.80 3.26
C GLY A 79 -4.32 15.94 3.73
N TYR A 80 -3.42 16.42 2.87
CA TYR A 80 -2.00 16.66 3.19
C TYR A 80 -1.68 18.16 3.25
N ARG A 81 -2.58 18.98 3.81
CA ARG A 81 -2.33 20.41 4.02
C ARG A 81 -1.04 20.60 4.82
N GLY A 82 -0.16 21.47 4.33
CA GLY A 82 1.09 21.81 5.01
C GLY A 82 2.18 20.74 4.88
N TRP A 83 1.90 19.63 4.20
CA TRP A 83 2.93 18.70 3.79
C TRP A 83 3.70 19.23 2.59
N GLU A 84 4.91 18.74 2.42
CA GLU A 84 5.81 19.14 1.36
C GLU A 84 6.37 17.91 0.67
N PHE A 85 6.37 17.94 -0.66
CA PHE A 85 7.10 16.98 -1.45
C PHE A 85 8.59 17.31 -1.40
N PHE A 86 9.44 16.28 -1.46
CA PHE A 86 10.88 16.46 -1.60
C PHE A 86 11.46 15.57 -2.69
N ALA A 87 12.49 16.08 -3.36
CA ALA A 87 13.31 15.32 -4.28
C ALA A 87 14.78 15.65 -4.02
N THR A 88 15.56 14.62 -3.68
CA THR A 88 16.98 14.75 -3.40
C THR A 88 17.77 14.44 -4.65
N LEU A 89 18.58 15.40 -5.10
CA LEU A 89 19.40 15.31 -6.30
C LEU A 89 20.88 15.26 -5.92
N ALA A 90 21.65 14.48 -6.67
CA ALA A 90 23.10 14.37 -6.51
C ALA A 90 23.84 14.43 -7.85
N ARG A 91 25.12 14.79 -7.78
CA ARG A 91 26.06 14.64 -8.91
C ARG A 91 27.37 14.01 -8.47
N ALA A 92 27.76 12.95 -9.18
CA ALA A 92 29.09 12.37 -9.02
C ALA A 92 30.20 13.40 -9.34
N PRO A 93 31.38 13.32 -8.69
CA PRO A 93 32.50 14.20 -8.97
C PRO A 93 32.89 14.21 -10.45
N ARG A 94 33.10 15.41 -11.01
CA ARG A 94 33.40 15.66 -12.44
C ARG A 94 32.29 15.25 -13.43
N SER A 95 31.18 14.69 -12.97
CA SER A 95 30.01 14.42 -13.81
C SER A 95 29.16 15.66 -14.01
N LYS A 96 28.62 15.79 -15.22
CA LYS A 96 27.55 16.75 -15.56
C LYS A 96 26.16 16.13 -15.40
N VAL A 97 26.07 14.81 -15.24
CA VAL A 97 24.81 14.09 -15.09
C VAL A 97 24.33 14.20 -13.66
N ILE A 98 23.09 14.65 -13.49
CA ILE A 98 22.36 14.71 -12.22
C ILE A 98 21.56 13.42 -12.06
N THR A 99 21.54 12.88 -10.85
CA THR A 99 20.78 11.68 -10.48
C THR A 99 19.83 12.00 -9.32
N VAL A 100 18.68 11.35 -9.30
CA VAL A 100 17.73 11.40 -8.18
C VAL A 100 18.13 10.33 -7.17
N CYS A 101 18.28 10.69 -5.90
CA CYS A 101 18.59 9.78 -4.80
C CYS A 101 17.32 9.21 -4.19
N GLU A 102 16.35 10.07 -3.91
CA GLU A 102 15.09 9.73 -3.26
C GLU A 102 14.05 10.81 -3.55
N THR A 103 12.79 10.40 -3.44
CA THR A 103 11.64 11.28 -3.53
C THR A 103 10.62 10.86 -2.48
N GLY A 104 9.79 11.80 -2.04
CA GLY A 104 8.75 11.50 -1.09
C GLY A 104 8.03 12.73 -0.59
N MET A 105 7.40 12.59 0.58
CA MET A 105 6.73 13.67 1.28
C MET A 105 7.14 13.69 2.75
N LEU A 106 7.24 14.89 3.29
CA LEU A 106 7.50 15.14 4.70
C LEU A 106 6.46 16.13 5.24
N PRO A 107 6.11 16.05 6.53
CA PRO A 107 5.34 17.10 7.16
C PRO A 107 6.17 18.41 7.16
N GLY A 108 5.61 19.48 6.61
CA GLY A 108 6.13 20.83 6.77
C GLY A 108 5.68 21.46 8.09
N ASP A 109 6.05 22.72 8.31
CA ASP A 109 5.78 23.44 9.57
C ASP A 109 4.28 23.60 9.84
N GLU A 110 3.48 23.64 8.78
CA GLU A 110 2.03 23.79 8.83
C GLU A 110 1.27 22.44 8.75
N ALA A 111 1.99 21.32 8.75
CA ALA A 111 1.38 20.00 8.61
C ALA A 111 0.61 19.59 9.87
N MET A 112 -0.58 19.04 9.68
CA MET A 112 -1.29 18.37 10.77
C MET A 112 -0.58 17.02 11.04
N LEU A 113 0.07 16.93 12.19
CA LEU A 113 0.76 15.73 12.63
C LEU A 113 -0.21 14.72 13.26
N ALA A 114 0.17 13.45 13.18
CA ALA A 114 -0.52 12.39 13.91
C ALA A 114 -0.43 12.63 15.43
N PRO A 115 -1.45 12.19 16.20
CA PRO A 115 -1.35 12.18 17.65
C PRO A 115 -0.20 11.29 18.11
N ALA A 116 0.23 11.47 19.36
CA ALA A 116 1.24 10.61 19.97
C ALA A 116 0.81 9.13 19.86
N TRP A 117 1.78 8.29 19.51
CA TRP A 117 1.54 6.85 19.43
C TRP A 117 1.19 6.31 20.81
N VAL A 118 0.08 5.59 20.88
CA VAL A 118 -0.35 4.87 22.07
C VAL A 118 0.09 3.40 21.94
N PRO A 119 0.74 2.80 22.95
CA PRO A 119 1.03 1.37 22.96
C PRO A 119 -0.19 0.53 22.64
N TRP A 120 0.01 -0.61 21.97
CA TRP A 120 -1.10 -1.45 21.58
C TRP A 120 -1.88 -1.96 22.81
N MET A 121 -1.19 -2.27 23.92
CA MET A 121 -1.83 -2.69 25.18
C MET A 121 -2.77 -1.62 25.74
N ASP A 122 -2.40 -0.35 25.59
CA ASP A 122 -3.21 0.78 26.04
C ASP A 122 -4.35 1.13 25.05
N ARG A 123 -4.25 0.65 23.81
CA ARG A 123 -5.33 0.74 22.81
C ARG A 123 -6.35 -0.39 22.92
N ALA A 124 -5.96 -1.53 23.50
CA ALA A 124 -6.87 -2.65 23.70
C ALA A 124 -7.99 -2.23 24.65
N SER A 125 -9.23 -2.58 24.30
CA SER A 125 -10.36 -2.42 25.22
C SER A 125 -10.14 -3.27 26.46
N GLU A 126 -10.78 -2.91 27.57
CA GLU A 126 -10.75 -3.73 28.78
C GLU A 126 -11.24 -5.16 28.48
N GLU A 127 -12.28 -5.31 27.66
CA GLU A 127 -12.77 -6.58 27.14
C GLU A 127 -11.67 -7.40 26.45
N GLU A 128 -10.95 -6.80 25.50
CA GLU A 128 -9.88 -7.51 24.79
C GLU A 128 -8.71 -7.86 25.72
N ARG A 129 -8.43 -7.02 26.71
CA ARG A 129 -7.41 -7.31 27.74
C ARG A 129 -7.81 -8.52 28.58
N ILE A 130 -9.04 -8.55 29.10
CA ILE A 130 -9.58 -9.69 29.86
C ILE A 130 -9.55 -10.97 29.02
N ARG A 131 -9.95 -10.88 27.75
CA ARG A 131 -9.92 -12.01 26.81
C ARG A 131 -8.50 -12.54 26.64
N LEU A 132 -7.53 -11.66 26.38
CA LEU A 132 -6.14 -12.03 26.16
C LEU A 132 -5.50 -12.62 27.43
N ASP A 133 -5.79 -12.06 28.60
CA ASP A 133 -5.32 -12.56 29.89
C ASP A 133 -5.85 -13.97 30.19
N ALA A 134 -7.13 -14.23 29.91
CA ALA A 134 -7.74 -15.56 30.04
C ALA A 134 -7.09 -16.58 29.10
N ILE A 135 -6.84 -16.21 27.84
CA ILE A 135 -6.14 -17.07 26.87
C ILE A 135 -4.73 -17.39 27.36
N ALA A 136 -4.01 -16.39 27.87
CA ALA A 136 -2.66 -16.56 28.40
C ALA A 136 -2.62 -17.46 29.64
N ALA A 137 -3.66 -17.40 30.49
CA ALA A 137 -3.84 -18.26 31.65
C ALA A 137 -4.33 -19.69 31.30
N GLY A 138 -4.70 -19.96 30.04
CA GLY A 138 -5.31 -21.23 29.63
C GLY A 138 -6.77 -21.39 30.10
N GLU A 139 -7.43 -20.29 30.44
CA GLU A 139 -8.83 -20.22 30.86
C GLU A 139 -9.76 -19.99 29.66
N ASP A 140 -11.07 -20.16 29.87
CA ASP A 140 -12.07 -19.85 28.86
C ASP A 140 -12.32 -18.32 28.81
N PRO A 141 -11.95 -17.63 27.71
CA PRO A 141 -12.14 -16.19 27.60
C PRO A 141 -13.60 -15.75 27.69
N ALA A 142 -14.56 -16.58 27.24
CA ALA A 142 -15.97 -16.22 27.32
C ALA A 142 -16.44 -16.10 28.78
N LYS A 143 -15.96 -17.00 29.63
CA LYS A 143 -16.27 -17.01 31.06
C LYS A 143 -15.58 -15.87 31.81
N ALA A 144 -14.34 -15.52 31.44
CA ALA A 144 -13.63 -14.40 32.03
C ALA A 144 -14.32 -13.06 31.70
N LEU A 145 -14.79 -12.90 30.46
CA LEU A 145 -15.57 -11.74 30.04
C LEU A 145 -16.91 -11.64 30.78
N GLU A 146 -17.64 -12.75 30.92
CA GLU A 146 -18.88 -12.80 31.71
C GLU A 146 -18.63 -12.38 33.17
N ALA A 147 -17.60 -12.92 33.81
CA ALA A 147 -17.23 -12.59 35.18
C ALA A 147 -16.85 -11.11 35.37
N ALA A 148 -16.28 -10.49 34.34
CA ALA A 148 -15.93 -9.08 34.33
C ALA A 148 -17.09 -8.15 33.93
N GLY A 149 -18.29 -8.68 33.70
CA GLY A 149 -19.47 -7.90 33.32
C GLY A 149 -19.52 -7.50 31.83
N TYR A 150 -18.66 -8.10 31.00
CA TYR A 150 -18.65 -7.98 29.53
C TYR A 150 -19.32 -9.18 28.85
N GLY A 151 -20.08 -9.99 29.59
CA GLY A 151 -20.88 -11.08 29.02
C GLY A 151 -21.85 -10.55 27.97
N ALA A 152 -22.12 -11.36 26.94
CA ALA A 152 -23.22 -11.06 26.02
C ALA A 152 -24.48 -10.79 26.84
N PRO A 153 -25.31 -9.77 26.49
CA PRO A 153 -26.60 -9.62 27.14
C PRO A 153 -27.29 -10.98 27.08
N GLU A 154 -27.87 -11.41 28.21
CA GLU A 154 -28.79 -12.54 28.19
C GLU A 154 -29.80 -12.22 27.10
N THR A 155 -29.63 -12.86 25.95
CA THR A 155 -30.67 -12.88 24.94
C THR A 155 -31.75 -13.67 25.64
N GLU A 156 -32.71 -12.98 26.29
CA GLU A 156 -34.02 -13.57 26.50
C GLU A 156 -34.37 -14.21 25.17
N GLU A 157 -34.47 -15.54 25.15
CA GLU A 157 -34.72 -16.29 23.92
C GLU A 157 -35.91 -15.63 23.24
N ALA A 158 -35.62 -14.88 22.16
CA ALA A 158 -36.66 -14.34 21.32
C ALA A 158 -37.50 -15.55 20.88
N PRO A 159 -38.83 -15.55 21.12
CA PRO A 159 -39.64 -16.71 20.85
C PRO A 159 -39.47 -17.08 19.38
N ALA A 160 -39.15 -18.36 19.15
CA ALA A 160 -38.79 -18.96 17.88
C ALA A 160 -39.45 -18.26 16.68
N GLU A 161 -38.62 -17.73 15.79
CA GLU A 161 -39.04 -17.19 14.49
C GLU A 161 -39.94 -18.21 13.78
N GLN A 162 -41.21 -17.86 13.62
CA GLN A 162 -42.05 -18.49 12.62
C GLN A 162 -41.43 -18.16 11.26
N GLN A 163 -40.74 -19.14 10.68
CA GLN A 163 -40.21 -19.10 9.32
C GLN A 163 -41.34 -18.80 8.34
N GLN A 164 -41.53 -17.53 8.01
CA GLN A 164 -42.28 -17.14 6.83
C GLN A 164 -41.40 -17.49 5.63
N GLN A 165 -41.73 -18.59 4.96
CA GLN A 165 -41.16 -18.96 3.68
C GLN A 165 -41.38 -17.80 2.70
N ALA A 166 -40.29 -17.14 2.28
CA ALA A 166 -40.31 -16.20 1.18
C ALA A 166 -40.64 -16.96 -0.13
N PRO A 167 -41.52 -16.44 -1.00
CA PRO A 167 -41.86 -17.12 -2.25
C PRO A 167 -40.63 -17.18 -3.16
N GLU A 168 -40.33 -18.38 -3.67
CA GLU A 168 -39.24 -18.62 -4.61
C GLU A 168 -39.51 -17.89 -5.93
N ASP A 169 -38.69 -16.87 -6.23
CA ASP A 169 -38.75 -16.11 -7.49
C ASP A 169 -38.25 -16.96 -8.69
N GLU A 170 -39.15 -17.79 -9.23
CA GLU A 170 -38.94 -18.59 -10.47
C GLU A 170 -38.46 -17.72 -11.68
N GLN A 171 -38.72 -16.42 -11.64
CA GLN A 171 -38.36 -15.49 -12.72
C GLN A 171 -36.85 -15.21 -12.77
N GLY A 172 -36.16 -15.26 -11.62
CA GLY A 172 -34.72 -15.02 -11.52
C GLY A 172 -33.90 -16.15 -12.15
N GLU A 173 -34.33 -17.40 -11.97
CA GLU A 173 -33.65 -18.58 -12.56
C GLU A 173 -33.86 -18.67 -14.07
N LYS A 174 -35.07 -18.39 -14.57
CA LYS A 174 -35.36 -18.38 -16.02
C LYS A 174 -34.50 -17.33 -16.75
N SER A 175 -34.27 -16.17 -16.14
CA SER A 175 -33.39 -15.10 -16.68
C SER A 175 -31.91 -15.51 -16.71
N LYS A 176 -31.42 -16.16 -15.64
CA LYS A 176 -30.04 -16.69 -15.58
C LYS A 176 -29.81 -17.80 -16.61
N GLN A 177 -30.79 -18.68 -16.81
CA GLN A 177 -30.73 -19.77 -17.79
C GLN A 177 -30.74 -19.23 -19.22
N ALA A 178 -31.61 -18.27 -19.54
CA ALA A 178 -31.66 -17.63 -20.86
C ALA A 178 -30.34 -16.93 -21.23
N ARG A 179 -29.69 -16.26 -20.27
CA ARG A 179 -28.36 -15.65 -20.46
C ARG A 179 -27.27 -16.67 -20.75
N ARG A 180 -27.28 -17.82 -20.06
CA ARG A 180 -26.34 -18.93 -20.29
C ARG A 180 -26.51 -19.53 -21.69
N ASP A 181 -27.75 -19.75 -22.13
CA ASP A 181 -28.04 -20.28 -23.46
C ASP A 181 -27.67 -19.31 -24.58
N ALA A 182 -27.90 -18.01 -24.40
CA ALA A 182 -27.46 -16.98 -25.33
C ALA A 182 -25.92 -16.97 -25.49
N LYS A 183 -25.19 -17.08 -24.37
CA LYS A 183 -23.71 -17.15 -24.38
C LYS A 183 -23.21 -18.38 -25.13
N ARG A 184 -23.84 -19.55 -24.92
CA ARG A 184 -23.50 -20.81 -25.60
C ARG A 184 -23.80 -20.76 -27.11
N ARG A 185 -24.91 -20.15 -27.53
CA ARG A 185 -25.25 -19.96 -28.95
C ARG A 185 -24.27 -19.01 -29.65
N ARG A 186 -23.84 -17.92 -28.98
CA ARG A 186 -22.85 -16.97 -29.52
C ARG A 186 -21.48 -17.62 -29.71
N ALA A 187 -21.04 -18.44 -28.74
CA ALA A 187 -19.80 -19.21 -28.85
C ALA A 187 -19.85 -20.20 -30.03
N LYS A 188 -20.97 -20.92 -30.19
CA LYS A 188 -21.16 -21.89 -31.29
C LYS A 188 -21.17 -21.21 -32.67
N LYS A 189 -21.80 -20.03 -32.80
CA LYS A 189 -21.75 -19.21 -34.03
C LYS A 189 -20.32 -18.73 -34.35
N LYS A 190 -19.56 -18.30 -33.34
CA LYS A 190 -18.16 -17.85 -33.52
C LYS A 190 -17.25 -18.98 -34.00
N ALA A 191 -17.40 -20.18 -33.42
CA ALA A 191 -16.67 -21.37 -33.84
C ALA A 191 -17.04 -21.83 -35.26
N ALA A 192 -18.33 -21.75 -35.65
CA ALA A 192 -18.78 -22.08 -37.00
C ALA A 192 -18.24 -21.09 -38.04
N SER A 193 -18.18 -19.80 -37.70
CA SER A 193 -17.60 -18.75 -38.55
C SER A 193 -16.10 -18.95 -38.76
N GLN A 194 -15.34 -19.31 -37.71
CA GLN A 194 -13.92 -19.63 -37.82
C GLN A 194 -13.65 -20.86 -38.70
N LYS A 195 -14.50 -21.91 -38.61
CA LYS A 195 -14.39 -23.08 -39.48
C LYS A 195 -14.70 -22.77 -40.95
N LYS A 196 -15.67 -21.89 -41.24
CA LYS A 196 -15.96 -21.44 -42.61
C LYS A 196 -14.80 -20.63 -43.19
N ASN A 197 -14.21 -19.72 -42.40
CA ASN A 197 -13.09 -18.89 -42.86
C ASN A 197 -11.80 -19.71 -43.10
N LYS A 198 -11.61 -20.80 -42.35
CA LYS A 198 -10.49 -21.74 -42.56
C LYS A 198 -10.66 -22.61 -43.82
N LYS A 199 -11.91 -22.88 -44.24
CA LYS A 199 -12.21 -23.70 -45.43
C LYS A 199 -12.11 -22.90 -46.75
N SER A 200 -12.36 -21.59 -46.73
CA SER A 200 -12.18 -20.73 -47.91
C SER A 200 -10.71 -20.36 -48.20
N GLY A 201 -9.83 -20.39 -47.18
CA GLY A 201 -8.40 -20.12 -47.34
C GLY A 201 -7.57 -21.26 -47.95
N GLY A 202 -8.14 -22.47 -48.07
CA GLY A 202 -7.41 -23.68 -48.48
C GLY A 202 -7.36 -23.97 -49.99
N ASN A 203 -7.99 -23.17 -50.85
CA ASN A 203 -8.12 -23.51 -52.28
C ASN A 203 -7.30 -22.61 -53.24
N LYS A 204 -6.21 -22.00 -52.80
CA LYS A 204 -5.35 -21.14 -53.64
C LYS A 204 -3.85 -21.46 -53.56
N VAL A 205 -3.41 -22.72 -53.58
CA VAL A 205 -2.02 -23.05 -53.96
C VAL A 205 -1.94 -24.46 -54.57
N SER A 206 -2.17 -24.58 -55.89
CA SER A 206 -1.61 -25.69 -56.69
C SER A 206 -1.83 -25.47 -58.19
N LYS A 207 -1.17 -24.46 -58.77
CA LYS A 207 -0.79 -24.45 -60.19
C LYS A 207 0.18 -23.32 -60.44
N ALA A 208 1.46 -23.66 -60.58
CA ALA A 208 2.43 -23.07 -61.52
C ALA A 208 3.86 -23.17 -60.94
N SER A 209 4.62 -24.17 -61.38
CA SER A 209 6.07 -24.04 -61.58
C SER A 209 6.63 -25.32 -62.21
N LYS A 210 6.67 -25.37 -63.55
CA LYS A 210 7.71 -26.15 -64.24
C LYS A 210 8.34 -25.26 -65.30
N SER A 211 9.52 -24.78 -64.94
CA SER A 211 10.38 -23.86 -65.68
C SER A 211 10.90 -24.50 -66.97
N LYS A 212 11.02 -23.71 -68.05
CA LYS A 212 11.74 -24.11 -69.26
C LYS A 212 12.61 -22.96 -69.77
N LYS A 213 13.90 -23.27 -69.81
CA LYS A 213 15.01 -22.71 -70.60
C LYS A 213 15.55 -21.33 -70.22
#